data_AF-A0A2M7BVF9-F1
#
_entry.id   AF-A0A2M7BVF9-F1
#
_cell.length_a   1.000
_cell.length_b   1.000
_cell.length_c   1.000
_cell.angle_alpha   90.00
_cell.angle_beta   90.00
_cell.angle_gamma   90.00
#
_symmetry.space_group_name_H-M   'P 1'
#
loop_
_entity.id
_entity.type
_entity.pdbx_description
1 polymer ?
#
loop_
_entity_poly.entity_id
_entity_poly.type
_entity_poly.pdbx_seq_one_letter_code
_entity_poly.pdbx_strand_id
1 'polypeptide(L)'
;MNILKNIGLIIISLLIANIVSAFLLGVLMMIGGNISVVGLNQINFDPLITIAYILLYYSINSFYQPARKSQLFLFLFTLFLSFTVNFIQGAIFLVLVYFLLSKFKLI
;
A
#
# COMPACT_ATOMS: atom_id res chain seq x y z
N MET A 1 35.04 7.21 6.93
CA MET A 1 34.48 6.83 5.61
C MET A 1 33.08 6.17 5.68
N ASN A 2 32.62 5.65 6.84
CA ASN A 2 31.31 4.99 6.94
C ASN A 2 30.12 5.95 7.22
N ILE A 3 30.35 7.05 7.94
CA ILE A 3 29.27 7.99 8.32
C ILE A 3 28.71 8.72 7.10
N LEU A 4 29.58 9.22 6.21
CA LEU A 4 29.14 9.88 4.96
C LEU A 4 28.33 8.93 4.06
N LYS A 5 28.73 7.66 3.99
CA LYS A 5 28.02 6.62 3.22
C LYS A 5 26.65 6.33 3.81
N ASN A 6 26.54 6.26 5.14
CA ASN A 6 25.27 6.05 5.83
C ASN A 6 24.33 7.26 5.67
N ILE A 7 24.84 8.48 5.78
CA ILE A 7 24.07 9.70 5.53
C ILE A 7 23.59 9.74 4.07
N GLY A 8 24.46 9.39 3.12
CA GLY A 8 24.09 9.28 1.70
C GLY A 8 22.97 8.27 1.46
N LEU A 9 23.03 7.09 2.10
CA LEU A 9 21.98 6.07 2.01
C LEU A 9 20.65 6.53 2.63
N ILE A 10 20.70 7.28 3.73
CA ILE A 10 19.49 7.85 4.36
C ILE A 10 18.84 8.88 3.42
N ILE A 11 19.64 9.75 2.81
CA ILE A 11 19.12 10.76 1.87
C ILE A 11 18.53 10.09 0.62
N ILE A 12 19.21 9.08 0.07
CA ILE A 12 18.73 8.33 -1.10
C ILE A 12 17.43 7.57 -0.78
N SER A 13 17.33 6.93 0.39
CA SER A 13 16.11 6.23 0.79
C SER A 13 14.94 7.17 1.02
N LEU A 14 15.15 8.36 1.58
CA LEU A 14 14.13 9.41 1.69
C LEU A 14 13.66 9.92 0.32
N LEU A 15 14.59 10.08 -0.62
CA LEU A 15 14.28 10.47 -2.00
C LEU A 15 13.45 9.39 -2.72
N ILE A 16 13.85 8.13 -2.60
CA ILE A 16 13.12 6.99 -3.18
C ILE A 16 11.73 6.89 -2.55
N ALA A 17 11.60 7.06 -1.23
CA ALA A 17 10.31 7.05 -0.55
C ALA A 17 9.36 8.14 -1.08
N ASN A 18 9.86 9.36 -1.32
CA ASN A 18 9.08 10.44 -1.91
C ASN A 18 8.66 10.15 -3.35
N ILE A 19 9.54 9.57 -4.17
CA ILE A 19 9.22 9.19 -5.56
C ILE A 19 8.17 8.09 -5.59
N VAL A 20 8.33 7.05 -4.76
CA VAL A 20 7.36 5.96 -4.64
C VAL A 20 6.01 6.49 -4.14
N SER A 21 6.01 7.39 -3.16
CA SER A 21 4.80 8.03 -2.67
C SER A 21 4.12 8.86 -3.76
N ALA A 22 4.87 9.66 -4.53
CA ALA A 22 4.34 10.47 -5.62
C ALA A 22 3.80 9.61 -6.78
N PHE A 23 4.48 8.51 -7.09
CA PHE A 23 4.03 7.54 -8.10
C PHE A 23 2.73 6.86 -7.69
N LEU A 24 2.66 6.36 -6.46
CA LEU A 24 1.43 5.78 -5.91
C LEU A 24 0.29 6.81 -5.88
N LEU A 25 0.58 8.05 -5.51
CA LEU A 25 -0.38 9.15 -5.49
C LEU A 25 -0.87 9.48 -6.91
N GLY A 26 0.02 9.49 -7.92
CA GLY A 26 -0.35 9.67 -9.33
C GLY A 26 -1.21 8.54 -9.89
N VAL A 27 -0.88 7.28 -9.56
CA VAL A 27 -1.69 6.10 -9.94
C VAL A 27 -3.06 6.16 -9.27
N LEU A 28 -3.13 6.54 -8.00
CA LEU A 28 -4.37 6.67 -7.26
C LEU A 28 -5.24 7.82 -7.80
N MET A 29 -4.67 9.00 -8.07
CA MET A 29 -5.42 10.12 -8.65
C MET A 29 -6.00 9.80 -10.04
N MET A 30 -5.34 8.96 -10.84
CA MET A 30 -5.87 8.48 -12.12
C MET A 30 -7.04 7.50 -11.95
N ILE A 31 -7.08 6.73 -10.87
CA ILE A 31 -8.14 5.73 -10.60
C ILE A 31 -9.37 6.37 -9.94
N GLY A 32 -9.22 7.51 -9.26
CA GLY A 32 -10.34 8.29 -8.75
C GLY A 32 -9.96 9.76 -8.63
N GLY A 33 -10.63 10.64 -9.37
CA GLY A 33 -10.34 12.08 -9.44
C GLY A 33 -10.51 12.89 -8.14
N ASN A 34 -10.62 12.24 -6.98
CA ASN A 34 -10.77 12.83 -5.64
C ASN A 34 -10.14 11.96 -4.53
N ILE A 35 -9.05 11.25 -4.83
CA ILE A 35 -8.31 10.51 -3.78
C ILE A 35 -7.46 11.50 -2.99
N SER A 36 -7.97 11.92 -1.82
CA SER A 36 -7.19 12.61 -0.79
C SER A 36 -6.23 11.58 -0.16
N VAL A 37 -5.04 11.45 -0.72
CA VAL A 37 -3.98 10.65 -0.10
C VAL A 37 -3.59 11.36 1.19
N VAL A 38 -3.88 10.69 2.32
CA VAL A 38 -3.43 11.14 3.63
C VAL A 38 -1.92 10.93 3.62
N GLY A 39 -1.17 12.00 3.38
CA GLY A 39 0.29 11.94 3.35
C GLY A 39 0.83 11.33 4.65
N LEU A 40 2.07 10.82 4.63
CA LEU A 40 2.72 10.20 5.81
C LEU A 40 2.73 11.11 7.06
N ASN A 41 2.49 12.42 6.90
CA ASN A 41 2.40 13.40 7.98
C ASN A 41 1.02 13.43 8.69
N GLN A 42 0.03 12.69 8.21
CA GLN A 42 -1.33 12.62 8.75
C GLN A 42 -1.77 11.18 9.05
N ILE A 43 -0.80 10.28 9.28
CA ILE A 43 -1.07 8.90 9.73
C ILE A 43 -1.96 8.96 10.97
N ASN A 44 -3.22 8.56 10.80
CA ASN A 44 -4.19 8.45 11.89
C ASN A 44 -4.56 6.99 12.03
N PHE A 45 -4.32 6.42 13.21
CA PHE A 45 -4.71 5.05 13.49
C PHE A 45 -6.17 5.01 13.93
N ASP A 46 -7.02 4.51 13.06
CA ASP A 46 -8.38 4.12 13.39
C ASP A 46 -8.48 2.58 13.48
N PRO A 47 -8.71 2.01 14.68
CA PRO A 47 -8.84 0.57 14.86
C PRO A 47 -9.96 -0.05 14.03
N LEU A 48 -11.09 0.64 13.85
CA LEU A 48 -12.25 0.13 13.10
C LEU A 48 -11.91 0.00 11.62
N ILE A 49 -11.27 1.03 11.06
CA ILE A 49 -10.81 1.02 9.67
C ILE A 49 -9.78 -0.10 9.47
N THR A 50 -8.84 -0.24 10.40
CA THR A 50 -7.80 -1.27 10.33
C THR A 50 -8.41 -2.69 10.33
N ILE A 51 -9.38 -2.95 11.21
CA ILE A 51 -10.11 -4.23 11.24
C ILE A 51 -10.85 -4.46 9.91
N ALA A 52 -11.51 -3.44 9.36
CA ALA A 52 -12.22 -3.55 8.09
C ALA A 52 -11.27 -3.91 6.92
N TYR A 53 -10.08 -3.31 6.87
CA TYR A 53 -9.05 -3.67 5.89
C TYR A 53 -8.57 -5.13 6.05
N ILE A 54 -8.38 -5.59 7.29
CA ILE A 54 -7.98 -6.98 7.56
C ILE A 54 -9.06 -7.96 7.08
N LEU A 55 -10.34 -7.68 7.35
CA LEU A 55 -11.46 -8.49 6.86
C LEU A 55 -11.52 -8.52 5.33
N LEU A 56 -11.34 -7.36 4.69
CA LEU A 56 -11.26 -7.25 3.24
C LEU A 56 -10.11 -8.10 2.67
N TYR A 57 -8.92 -8.04 3.28
CA TYR A 57 -7.78 -8.86 2.89
C TYR A 57 -8.12 -10.35 2.94
N TYR A 58 -8.70 -10.84 4.04
CA TYR A 58 -9.07 -12.26 4.13
C TYR A 58 -10.12 -12.64 3.09
N SER A 59 -11.11 -11.77 2.85
CA SER A 59 -12.10 -11.98 1.79
C SER A 59 -11.43 -12.13 0.43
N ILE A 60 -10.58 -11.19 0.02
CA ILE A 60 -9.93 -11.20 -1.29
C ILE A 60 -8.92 -12.36 -1.41
N ASN A 61 -8.15 -12.63 -0.36
CA ASN A 61 -7.21 -13.75 -0.31
C ASN A 61 -7.92 -15.10 -0.52
N SER A 62 -9.16 -15.24 -0.03
CA SER A 62 -9.98 -16.45 -0.26
C SER A 62 -10.37 -16.65 -1.74
N PHE A 63 -10.56 -15.55 -2.48
CA PHE A 63 -10.91 -15.59 -3.91
C PHE A 63 -9.71 -15.85 -4.81
N TYR A 64 -8.58 -15.16 -4.58
CA TYR A 64 -7.42 -15.20 -5.48
C TYR A 64 -6.37 -16.25 -5.09
N GLN A 65 -6.41 -16.78 -3.87
CA GLN A 65 -5.52 -17.84 -3.37
C GLN A 65 -4.02 -17.63 -3.68
N PRO A 66 -3.45 -16.45 -3.41
CA PRO A 66 -2.04 -16.16 -3.66
C PRO A 66 -1.09 -17.11 -2.93
N ALA A 67 0.11 -17.31 -3.49
CA ALA A 67 1.17 -18.10 -2.88
C ALA A 67 1.53 -17.61 -1.45
N ARG A 68 1.90 -18.53 -0.55
CA ARG A 68 2.22 -18.23 0.87
C ARG A 68 3.20 -17.07 1.08
N LYS A 69 4.21 -16.93 0.22
CA LYS A 69 5.18 -15.83 0.32
C LYS A 69 4.53 -14.48 -0.01
N SER A 70 3.69 -14.45 -1.04
CA SER A 70 2.96 -13.26 -1.49
C SER A 70 1.88 -12.82 -0.49
N GLN A 71 1.27 -13.78 0.23
CA GLN A 71 0.28 -13.49 1.27
C GLN A 71 0.81 -12.54 2.34
N LEU A 72 2.07 -12.72 2.78
CA LEU A 72 2.68 -11.87 3.81
C LEU A 72 2.91 -10.45 3.30
N PHE A 73 3.40 -10.29 2.06
CA PHE A 73 3.59 -8.98 1.45
C PHE A 73 2.25 -8.25 1.23
N LEU A 74 1.23 -8.98 0.77
CA LEU A 74 -0.11 -8.42 0.58
C LEU A 74 -0.76 -8.04 1.91
N PHE A 75 -0.50 -8.79 2.99
CA PHE A 75 -0.96 -8.45 4.33
C PHE A 75 -0.30 -7.17 4.85
N LEU A 76 1.03 -7.07 4.74
CA LEU A 76 1.76 -5.84 5.12
C LEU A 76 1.30 -4.64 4.30
N PHE A 77 1.05 -4.83 3.01
CA PHE A 77 0.50 -3.79 2.14
C PHE A 77 -0.92 -3.37 2.55
N THR A 78 -1.77 -4.33 2.93
CA THR A 78 -3.11 -4.06 3.47
C THR A 78 -3.04 -3.20 4.73
N LEU A 79 -2.16 -3.57 5.66
CA LEU A 79 -1.93 -2.78 6.88
C LEU A 79 -1.44 -1.39 6.53
N PHE A 80 -0.48 -1.26 5.61
CA PHE A 80 0.00 0.05 5.20
C PHE A 80 -1.13 0.95 4.63
N LEU A 81 -2.00 0.39 3.80
CA LEU A 81 -3.16 1.11 3.26
C LEU A 81 -4.14 1.56 4.36
N SER A 82 -4.31 0.79 5.43
CA SER A 82 -5.23 1.17 6.51
C SER A 82 -4.81 2.42 7.27
N PHE A 83 -3.53 2.79 7.24
CA PHE A 83 -3.01 4.00 7.88
C PHE A 83 -2.92 5.21 6.94
N THR A 84 -3.01 5.00 5.63
CA THR A 84 -2.62 6.01 4.62
C THR A 84 -3.73 6.37 3.64
N VAL A 85 -4.77 5.54 3.53
CA VAL A 85 -5.85 5.74 2.56
C VAL A 85 -7.21 5.49 3.19
N ASN A 86 -8.18 6.35 2.87
CA ASN A 86 -9.58 6.15 3.23
C ASN A 86 -10.07 4.74 2.81
N PHE A 87 -10.86 4.10 3.68
CA PHE A 87 -11.25 2.69 3.51
C PHE A 87 -11.84 2.37 2.13
N ILE A 88 -12.79 3.18 1.64
CA ILE A 88 -13.45 2.93 0.34
C ILE A 88 -12.43 2.94 -0.80
N GLN A 89 -11.53 3.93 -0.80
CA GLN A 89 -10.53 4.10 -1.85
C GLN A 89 -9.48 2.99 -1.80
N GLY A 90 -8.94 2.69 -0.62
CA GLY A 90 -7.96 1.62 -0.49
C GLY A 90 -8.56 0.24 -0.67
N ALA A 91 -9.85 0.02 -0.36
CA ALA A 91 -10.53 -1.23 -0.67
C ALA A 91 -10.64 -1.48 -2.19
N ILE A 92 -11.07 -0.47 -2.95
CA ILE A 92 -11.11 -0.54 -4.43
C ILE A 92 -9.70 -0.80 -4.97
N PHE A 93 -8.71 -0.07 -4.46
CA PHE A 93 -7.33 -0.21 -4.87
C PHE A 93 -6.78 -1.61 -4.59
N LEU A 94 -7.06 -2.16 -3.40
CA LEU A 94 -6.60 -3.48 -2.98
C LEU A 94 -7.22 -4.59 -3.84
N VAL A 95 -8.52 -4.49 -4.18
CA VAL A 95 -9.17 -5.39 -5.14
C VAL A 95 -8.51 -5.32 -6.52
N LEU A 96 -8.24 -4.11 -7.04
CA LEU A 96 -7.58 -3.92 -8.34
C LEU A 96 -6.15 -4.47 -8.35
N VAL A 97 -5.39 -4.26 -7.27
CA VAL A 97 -4.03 -4.79 -7.13
C VAL A 97 -4.04 -6.32 -7.16
N TYR A 98 -4.93 -6.97 -6.40
CA TYR A 98 -5.06 -8.42 -6.43
C TYR A 98 -5.45 -8.94 -7.81
N PHE A 99 -6.41 -8.28 -8.48
CA PHE A 99 -6.81 -8.62 -9.83
C PHE A 99 -5.64 -8.55 -10.82
N LEU A 100 -4.87 -7.44 -10.80
CA LEU A 100 -3.72 -7.26 -11.70
C LEU A 100 -2.62 -8.27 -11.40
N LEU A 101 -2.26 -8.46 -10.14
CA LEU A 101 -1.23 -9.41 -9.74
C LEU A 101 -1.60 -10.84 -10.15
N SER A 102 -2.85 -11.25 -9.97
CA SER A 102 -3.34 -12.56 -10.41
C SER A 102 -3.35 -12.68 -11.94
N LYS A 103 -3.82 -11.65 -12.65
CA LYS A 103 -3.85 -11.61 -14.13
C LYS A 103 -2.46 -11.78 -14.74
N PHE A 104 -1.42 -11.21 -14.11
CA PHE A 104 -0.03 -11.34 -14.54
C PHE A 104 0.73 -12.53 -13.92
N LYS A 105 0.05 -13.41 -13.15
CA LYS A 105 0.65 -14.57 -12.47
C LYS A 105 1.81 -14.20 -11.54
N LEU A 106 1.72 -13.04 -10.91
CA LEU A 106 2.71 -12.55 -9.93
C LEU A 106 2.42 -13.04 -8.50
N ILE A 107 1.25 -13.62 -8.28
CA ILE A 107 0.80 -14.16 -6.98
C ILE A 107 0.12 -15.51 -7.14
#